data_AF-A0A957RL59-F1
#
_entry.id   AF-A0A957RL59-F1
#
_cell.length_a   1.000
_cell.length_b   1.000
_cell.length_c   1.000
_cell.angle_alpha   90.00
_cell.angle_beta   90.00
_cell.angle_gamma   90.00
#
_symmetry.space_group_name_H-M   'P 1'
#
loop_
_entity.id
_entity.type
_entity.pdbx_description
1 polymer ?
#
loop_
_entity_poly.entity_id
_entity_poly.type
_entity_poly.pdbx_seq_one_letter_code
_entity_poly.pdbx_strand_id
1 'polypeptide(L)'
;MTTNSIAAQRSSQPYPALWQRAWRFNRTLTLAILLHVALVPLLLLGMTVDPKVIGGANGWIKPLKFALSGGIYGATILWMLTYVQGRRRWVQGIATVTGVALIVETALITMQVLRGTTS
;
A
#
# COMPACT_ATOMS: atom_id res chain seq x y z
N MET A 1 11.95 18.42 -51.39
CA MET A 1 12.73 17.21 -51.03
C MET A 1 13.62 17.62 -49.86
N THR A 2 13.44 17.27 -48.59
CA THR A 2 12.56 16.34 -47.86
C THR A 2 12.38 16.88 -46.43
N THR A 3 11.13 17.19 -46.09
CA THR A 3 10.60 17.35 -44.73
C THR A 3 10.56 15.98 -44.04
N ASN A 4 11.49 15.64 -43.15
CA ASN A 4 11.43 14.36 -42.41
C ASN A 4 12.28 14.29 -41.11
N SER A 5 12.55 15.41 -40.44
CA SER A 5 13.42 15.43 -39.24
C SER A 5 12.70 15.61 -37.89
N ILE A 6 11.39 15.90 -37.87
CA ILE A 6 10.65 16.17 -36.62
C ILE A 6 10.00 14.88 -36.04
N ALA A 7 9.80 13.85 -36.86
CA ALA A 7 9.11 12.62 -36.44
C ALA A 7 10.00 11.64 -35.64
N ALA A 8 11.32 11.72 -35.76
CA ALA A 8 12.24 10.72 -35.20
C ALA A 8 12.67 10.96 -33.74
N GLN A 9 12.31 12.10 -33.14
CA GLN A 9 12.86 12.52 -31.83
C GLN A 9 11.90 12.34 -30.65
N ARG A 10 10.71 11.75 -30.84
CA ARG A 10 9.66 11.66 -29.80
C ARG A 10 9.61 10.35 -29.00
N SER A 11 10.41 9.33 -29.29
CA SER A 11 10.09 7.94 -28.88
C SER A 11 10.89 7.32 -27.73
N SER A 12 11.61 8.08 -26.90
CA SER A 12 12.29 7.47 -25.73
C SER A 12 12.38 8.39 -24.53
N GLN A 13 11.26 8.98 -24.10
CA GLN A 13 11.16 9.42 -22.72
C GLN A 13 10.91 8.16 -21.88
N PRO A 14 11.86 7.69 -21.05
CA PRO A 14 11.58 6.58 -20.14
C PRO A 14 10.44 7.05 -19.23
N TYR A 15 9.23 6.54 -19.47
CA TYR A 15 8.11 6.79 -18.57
C TYR A 15 8.59 6.34 -17.20
N PRO A 16 8.73 7.25 -16.21
CA PRO A 16 9.19 6.84 -14.90
C PRO A 16 8.23 5.78 -14.39
N ALA A 17 8.77 4.64 -13.94
CA ALA A 17 7.98 3.54 -13.45
C ALA A 17 6.92 4.06 -12.47
N LEU A 18 5.71 3.51 -12.50
CA LEU A 18 4.60 3.96 -11.65
C LEU A 18 5.04 4.06 -10.17
N TRP A 19 5.96 3.19 -9.74
CA TRP A 19 6.53 3.18 -8.39
C TRP A 19 7.44 4.37 -8.11
N GLN A 20 8.21 4.85 -9.09
CA GLN A 20 9.00 6.08 -8.93
C GLN A 20 8.10 7.31 -8.78
N ARG A 21 6.96 7.35 -9.50
CA ARG A 21 5.96 8.41 -9.36
C ARG A 21 5.29 8.36 -7.99
N ALA A 22 4.85 7.18 -7.56
CA ALA A 22 4.28 6.93 -6.22
C ALA A 22 5.24 7.38 -5.10
N TRP A 23 6.50 6.93 -5.17
CA TRP A 23 7.53 7.24 -4.17
C TRP A 23 7.86 8.72 -4.08
N ARG A 24 7.93 9.40 -5.23
CA ARG A 24 8.12 10.86 -5.29
C ARG A 24 6.88 11.62 -4.79
N PHE A 25 5.70 11.02 -4.91
CA PHE A 25 4.46 11.65 -4.48
C PHE A 25 4.35 11.69 -2.96
N ASN A 26 4.38 10.55 -2.27
CA ASN A 26 4.36 10.46 -0.80
C ASN A 26 5.04 9.15 -0.36
N ARG A 27 6.14 9.27 0.38
CA ARG A 27 6.95 8.11 0.81
C ARG A 27 6.21 7.25 1.84
N THR A 28 5.52 7.87 2.79
CA THR A 28 4.86 7.16 3.90
C THR A 28 3.74 6.24 3.42
N LEU A 29 2.83 6.74 2.58
CA LEU A 29 1.74 5.94 2.04
C LEU A 29 2.28 4.84 1.11
N THR A 30 3.30 5.14 0.31
CA THR A 30 3.93 4.13 -0.56
C THR A 30 4.57 3.01 0.27
N LEU A 31 5.29 3.36 1.34
CA LEU A 31 5.84 2.38 2.30
C LEU A 31 4.74 1.55 2.97
N ALA A 32 3.64 2.18 3.38
CA ALA A 32 2.50 1.48 3.96
C ALA A 32 1.94 0.42 3.00
N ILE A 33 1.73 0.79 1.72
CA ILE A 33 1.26 -0.15 0.69
C ILE A 33 2.24 -1.31 0.53
N LEU A 34 3.54 -1.03 0.39
CA LEU A 34 4.57 -2.07 0.24
C LEU A 34 4.63 -2.99 1.45
N LEU A 35 4.52 -2.45 2.67
CA LEU A 35 4.45 -3.23 3.90
C LEU A 35 3.24 -4.17 3.90
N HIS A 36 2.06 -3.67 3.52
CA HIS A 36 0.84 -4.48 3.46
C HIS A 36 0.96 -5.61 2.43
N VAL A 37 1.51 -5.32 1.25
CA VAL A 37 1.79 -6.35 0.23
C VAL A 37 2.79 -7.39 0.74
N ALA A 38 3.86 -6.96 1.42
CA ALA A 38 4.86 -7.87 1.99
C ALA A 38 4.32 -8.70 3.17
N LEU A 39 3.34 -8.19 3.93
CA LEU A 39 2.72 -8.92 5.03
C LEU A 39 1.85 -10.09 4.55
N VAL A 40 1.22 -9.99 3.38
CA VAL A 40 0.34 -11.06 2.85
C VAL A 40 1.00 -12.44 2.84
N PRO A 41 2.18 -12.66 2.23
CA PRO A 41 2.82 -13.98 2.25
C PRO A 41 3.22 -14.42 3.67
N LEU A 42 3.64 -13.49 4.53
CA LEU A 42 4.00 -13.81 5.92
C LEU A 42 2.79 -14.28 6.74
N LEU A 43 1.63 -13.65 6.53
CA LEU A 43 0.37 -13.99 7.21
C LEU A 43 -0.22 -15.29 6.66
N LEU A 44 -0.09 -15.56 5.35
CA LEU A 44 -0.44 -16.85 4.76
C LEU A 44 0.43 -17.96 5.35
N LEU A 45 1.74 -17.73 5.46
CA LEU A 45 2.65 -18.67 6.11
C LEU A 45 2.26 -18.90 7.58
N GLY A 46 2.00 -17.84 8.35
CA GLY A 46 1.52 -17.93 9.73
C GLY A 46 0.24 -18.75 9.86
N MET A 47 -0.69 -18.60 8.91
CA MET A 47 -1.94 -19.37 8.87
C MET A 47 -1.70 -20.88 8.70
N THR A 48 -0.66 -21.26 7.95
CA THR A 48 -0.29 -22.66 7.70
C THR A 48 0.58 -23.28 8.79
N VAL A 49 1.51 -22.50 9.36
CA VAL A 49 2.48 -22.97 10.37
C VAL A 49 1.88 -22.98 11.77
N ASP A 50 1.02 -22.02 12.07
CA ASP A 50 0.42 -21.83 13.40
C ASP A 50 -1.07 -21.50 13.27
N PRO A 51 -1.94 -22.51 13.04
CA PRO A 51 -3.37 -22.28 12.90
C PRO A 51 -4.03 -21.98 14.26
N LYS A 52 -3.71 -20.81 14.84
CA LYS A 52 -4.29 -20.34 16.10
C LYS A 52 -5.79 -20.19 15.94
N VAL A 53 -6.57 -20.94 16.72
CA VAL A 53 -8.02 -20.76 16.78
C VAL A 53 -8.36 -19.73 17.85
N ILE A 54 -8.91 -18.60 17.44
CA ILE A 54 -9.36 -17.52 18.33
C ILE A 54 -10.84 -17.29 18.02
N GLY A 55 -11.72 -17.55 19.00
CA GLY A 55 -13.17 -17.38 18.83
C GLY A 55 -13.80 -18.34 17.81
N GLY A 56 -13.23 -19.53 17.60
CA GLY A 56 -13.76 -20.54 16.68
C GLY A 56 -13.29 -20.43 15.23
N ALA A 57 -12.44 -19.45 14.90
CA ALA A 57 -11.84 -19.29 13.58
C ALA A 57 -10.32 -19.10 13.67
N ASN A 58 -9.61 -19.25 12.55
CA ASN A 58 -8.17 -19.01 12.51
C ASN A 58 -7.89 -17.50 12.70
N GLY A 59 -7.12 -17.17 13.74
CA GLY A 59 -6.80 -15.80 14.14
C GLY A 59 -6.07 -15.00 13.07
N TRP A 60 -5.30 -15.65 12.19
CA TRP A 60 -4.54 -14.99 11.12
C TRP A 60 -5.40 -14.50 9.95
N ILE A 61 -6.65 -14.99 9.83
CA ILE A 61 -7.57 -14.57 8.77
C ILE A 61 -7.86 -13.06 8.87
N LYS A 62 -7.98 -12.52 10.10
CA LYS A 62 -8.29 -11.11 10.29
C LYS A 62 -7.11 -10.21 9.86
N PRO A 63 -5.88 -10.37 10.37
CA PRO A 63 -4.72 -9.67 9.83
C PRO A 63 -4.57 -9.77 8.31
N LEU A 64 -4.83 -10.94 7.71
CA LEU A 64 -4.70 -11.13 6.26
C LEU A 64 -5.66 -10.24 5.48
N LYS A 65 -6.93 -10.16 5.91
CA LYS A 65 -7.93 -9.28 5.28
C LYS A 65 -7.56 -7.81 5.39
N PHE A 66 -7.02 -7.39 6.54
CA PHE A 66 -6.54 -6.02 6.74
C PHE A 66 -5.29 -5.71 5.91
N ALA A 67 -4.35 -6.65 5.80
CA ALA A 67 -3.19 -6.50 4.92
C ALA A 67 -3.61 -6.33 3.45
N LEU A 68 -4.50 -7.19 2.94
CA LEU A 68 -5.01 -7.10 1.57
C LEU A 68 -5.77 -5.80 1.33
N SER A 69 -6.73 -5.49 2.20
CA SER A 69 -7.54 -4.28 2.09
C SER A 69 -6.68 -3.01 2.18
N GLY A 70 -5.78 -2.93 3.16
CA GLY A 70 -4.91 -1.78 3.35
C GLY A 70 -3.95 -1.54 2.18
N GLY A 71 -3.45 -2.60 1.54
CA GLY A 71 -2.67 -2.50 0.31
C GLY A 71 -3.49 -1.91 -0.85
N ILE A 72 -4.69 -2.45 -1.11
CA ILE A 72 -5.58 -2.02 -2.20
C ILE A 72 -6.10 -0.59 -1.95
N TYR A 73 -6.59 -0.32 -0.74
CA TYR A 73 -7.10 0.97 -0.34
C TYR A 73 -6.01 2.03 -0.36
N GLY A 74 -4.83 1.74 0.19
CA GLY A 74 -3.68 2.63 0.17
C GLY A 74 -3.27 3.00 -1.26
N ALA A 75 -3.20 2.01 -2.16
CA ALA A 75 -2.89 2.23 -3.57
C ALA A 75 -3.95 3.10 -4.26
N THR A 76 -5.23 2.85 -3.96
CA THR A 76 -6.35 3.64 -4.48
C THR A 76 -6.29 5.10 -4.02
N ILE A 77 -6.07 5.33 -2.72
CA ILE A 77 -5.92 6.68 -2.16
C ILE A 77 -4.71 7.39 -2.76
N LEU A 78 -3.57 6.72 -2.86
CA LEU A 78 -2.37 7.30 -3.46
C LEU A 78 -2.63 7.74 -4.91
N TRP A 79 -3.34 6.91 -5.68
CA TRP A 79 -3.74 7.23 -7.04
C TRP A 79 -4.71 8.41 -7.09
N MET A 80 -5.79 8.41 -6.30
CA MET A 80 -6.77 9.50 -6.25
C MET A 80 -6.14 10.84 -5.87
N LEU A 81 -5.23 10.84 -4.90
CA LEU A 81 -4.55 12.04 -4.43
C LEU A 81 -3.66 12.68 -5.52
N THR A 82 -3.25 11.94 -6.55
CA THR A 82 -2.48 12.50 -7.67
C THR A 82 -3.28 13.47 -8.53
N TYR A 83 -4.61 13.39 -8.52
CA TYR A 83 -5.50 14.28 -9.27
C TYR A 83 -5.81 15.59 -8.53
N VAL A 84 -5.49 15.71 -7.25
CA VAL A 84 -5.81 16.90 -6.45
C VAL A 84 -4.79 18.01 -6.67
N GLN A 85 -5.23 19.10 -7.30
CA GLN A 85 -4.39 20.26 -7.61
C GLN A 85 -4.56 21.40 -6.58
N GLY A 86 -3.53 22.25 -6.44
CA GLY A 86 -3.58 23.47 -5.62
C GLY A 86 -3.54 23.28 -4.09
N ARG A 87 -3.60 22.05 -3.56
CA ARG A 87 -3.66 21.76 -2.11
C ARG A 87 -2.55 20.83 -1.62
N ARG A 88 -1.30 21.04 -2.07
CA ARG A 88 -0.18 20.10 -1.84
C ARG A 88 0.03 19.71 -0.38
N ARG A 89 -0.03 20.66 0.57
CA ARG A 89 0.17 20.36 2.00
C ARG A 89 -0.89 19.41 2.56
N TRP A 90 -2.16 19.67 2.27
CA TRP A 90 -3.28 18.81 2.69
C TRP A 90 -3.21 17.42 2.08
N VAL A 91 -2.93 17.36 0.78
CA VAL A 91 -2.75 16.10 0.05
C VAL A 91 -1.65 15.24 0.68
N GLN A 92 -0.52 15.85 1.03
CA GLN A 92 0.57 15.15 1.71
C GLN A 92 0.21 14.74 3.14
N GLY A 93 -0.49 15.60 3.87
CA GLY A 93 -0.97 15.29 5.22
C GLY A 93 -1.93 14.09 5.22
N ILE A 94 -2.92 14.09 4.35
CA ILE A 94 -3.88 12.99 4.19
C ILE A 94 -3.15 11.69 3.83
N ALA A 95 -2.27 11.72 2.83
CA ALA A 95 -1.51 10.53 2.44
C ALA A 95 -0.69 9.96 3.62
N THR A 96 0.00 10.82 4.36
CA THR A 96 0.80 10.41 5.52
C THR A 96 -0.06 9.85 6.64
N VAL A 97 -1.15 10.53 7.01
CA VAL A 97 -2.07 10.08 8.08
C VAL A 97 -2.70 8.74 7.71
N THR A 98 -3.18 8.58 6.46
CA THR A 98 -3.70 7.31 5.97
C THR A 98 -2.65 6.21 6.05
N GLY A 99 -1.42 6.46 5.58
CA GLY A 99 -0.34 5.48 5.64
C GLY A 99 -0.02 5.04 7.07
N VAL A 100 0.09 5.99 8.00
CA VAL A 100 0.33 5.70 9.42
C VAL A 100 -0.83 4.92 10.03
N ALA A 101 -2.08 5.32 9.78
CA ALA A 101 -3.27 4.66 10.31
C ALA A 101 -3.34 3.19 9.88
N LEU A 102 -3.11 2.91 8.59
CA LEU A 102 -3.10 1.54 8.06
C LEU A 102 -2.02 0.67 8.72
N ILE A 103 -0.82 1.22 8.93
CA ILE A 103 0.28 0.51 9.59
C ILE A 103 -0.09 0.21 11.04
N VAL A 104 -0.56 1.22 11.78
CA VAL A 104 -0.89 1.09 13.20
C VAL A 104 -2.03 0.09 13.40
N GLU A 105 -3.11 0.21 12.62
CA GLU A 105 -4.26 -0.70 12.69
C GLU A 105 -3.84 -2.15 12.44
N THR A 106 -3.14 -2.42 11.35
CA THR A 106 -2.69 -3.78 11.01
C THR A 106 -1.72 -4.33 12.05
N ALA A 107 -0.82 -3.50 12.60
CA ALA A 107 0.09 -3.90 13.67
C ALA A 107 -0.65 -4.26 14.96
N LEU A 108 -1.63 -3.45 15.38
CA LEU A 108 -2.44 -3.72 16.57
C LEU A 108 -3.25 -5.00 16.41
N ILE A 109 -3.91 -5.20 15.27
CA ILE A 109 -4.68 -6.42 14.98
C ILE A 109 -3.77 -7.66 15.03
N THR A 110 -2.60 -7.59 14.40
CA THR A 110 -1.62 -8.69 14.39
C THR A 110 -1.09 -8.95 15.81
N MET A 111 -0.84 -7.91 16.60
CA MET A 111 -0.42 -8.04 18.00
C MET A 111 -1.46 -8.78 18.85
N GLN A 112 -2.76 -8.54 18.65
CA GLN A 112 -3.78 -9.27 19.40
C GLN A 112 -3.80 -10.76 19.07
N VAL A 113 -3.58 -11.12 17.79
CA VAL A 113 -3.44 -12.52 17.38
C VAL A 113 -2.24 -13.18 18.08
N LEU A 114 -1.11 -12.47 18.18
CA LEU A 114 0.06 -12.95 18.91
C LEU A 114 -0.22 -13.18 20.39
N ARG A 115 -1.02 -12.30 21.01
CA ARG A 115 -1.48 -12.40 22.41
C ARG A 115 -2.54 -13.48 22.65
N GLY A 116 -3.07 -14.11 21.59
CA GLY A 116 -4.15 -15.09 21.69
C GLY A 116 -5.50 -14.46 22.06
N THR A 117 -5.63 -13.14 21.93
CA THR A 117 -6.83 -12.38 22.25
C THR A 117 -7.49 -11.86 20.99
N THR A 118 -8.79 -11.59 21.05
CA THR A 118 -9.50 -10.95 19.95
C THR A 118 -9.07 -9.48 19.83
N SER A 119 -9.02 -8.99 18.60
CA SER A 119 -9.04 -7.55 18.27
C SER A 119 -10.43 -7.15 17.81
#